data_AF-A0A4R4U429-F1
#
_entry.id   AF-A0A4R4U429-F1
#
_cell.length_a   1.000
_cell.length_b   1.000
_cell.length_c   1.000
_cell.angle_alpha   90.00
_cell.angle_beta   90.00
_cell.angle_gamma   90.00
#
_symmetry.space_group_name_H-M   'P 1'
#
loop_
_entity.id
_entity.type
_entity.pdbx_description
1 polymer ?
#
loop_
_entity_poly.entity_id
_entity_poly.type
_entity_poly.pdbx_seq_one_letter_code
_entity_poly.pdbx_strand_id
1 'polypeptide(L)' 'MTADLAYLGTDLDPALNATVHADRVISPQGAAVATVVVSAREDLENTAGTRSVLSRSGRP' A
#
# COMPACT_ATOMS: atom_id res chain seq x y z
N MET A 1 -7.21 -12.19 -9.83
CA MET A 1 -6.11 -12.25 -8.82
C MET A 1 -4.84 -11.72 -9.47
N THR A 2 -3.78 -11.35 -8.73
CA THR A 2 -2.55 -10.75 -9.29
C THR A 2 -1.95 -11.50 -10.50
N ALA A 3 -2.22 -12.80 -10.65
CA ALA A 3 -1.92 -13.58 -11.85
C ALA A 3 -2.43 -12.94 -13.16
N ASP A 4 -3.59 -12.28 -13.13
CA ASP A 4 -4.17 -11.59 -14.29
C ASP A 4 -3.37 -10.34 -14.71
N LEU A 5 -2.43 -9.90 -13.87
CA LEU A 5 -1.56 -8.74 -14.09
C LEU A 5 -0.13 -9.14 -14.45
N ALA A 6 0.17 -10.44 -14.59
CA ALA A 6 1.52 -10.93 -14.87
C ALA A 6 2.14 -10.32 -16.14
N TYR A 7 1.33 -9.95 -17.13
CA TYR A 7 1.79 -9.26 -18.34
C TYR A 7 2.40 -7.87 -18.09
N LEU A 8 2.10 -7.25 -16.94
CA LEU A 8 2.72 -6.01 -16.46
C LEU A 8 4.02 -6.27 -15.68
N GLY A 9 4.40 -7.54 -15.47
CA GLY A 9 5.57 -7.94 -14.70
C GLY A 9 5.35 -7.99 -13.18
N THR A 10 4.09 -8.16 -12.75
CA THR A 10 3.77 -8.46 -11.34
C THR A 10 4.04 -9.93 -11.04
N ASP A 11 4.68 -10.19 -9.91
CA ASP A 11 4.85 -11.53 -9.36
C ASP A 11 4.76 -11.48 -7.83
N LEU A 12 4.38 -12.60 -7.19
CA LEU A 12 4.19 -12.71 -5.74
C LEU A 12 5.00 -13.87 -5.18
N ASP A 13 5.68 -13.65 -4.06
CA ASP A 13 6.19 -14.71 -3.21
C ASP A 13 5.00 -15.38 -2.49
N PRO A 14 4.71 -16.67 -2.76
CA PRO A 14 3.54 -17.33 -2.20
C PRO A 14 3.59 -17.47 -0.67
N ALA A 15 4.78 -17.63 -0.09
CA ALA A 15 4.95 -17.79 1.35
C ALA A 15 4.72 -16.47 2.07
N LEU A 16 5.24 -15.36 1.52
CA LEU A 16 4.98 -14.02 2.06
C LEU A 16 3.51 -13.64 1.91
N ASN A 17 2.91 -13.87 0.73
CA ASN A 17 1.51 -13.56 0.48
C ASN A 17 0.55 -14.30 1.43
N ALA A 18 0.89 -15.54 1.83
CA ALA A 18 0.05 -16.33 2.74
C ALA A 18 0.16 -15.93 4.22
N THR A 19 1.24 -15.25 4.63
CA THR A 19 1.58 -15.06 6.06
C THR A 19 1.66 -13.59 6.49
N VAL A 20 1.61 -12.66 5.55
CA VAL A 20 1.75 -11.23 5.81
C VAL A 20 0.52 -10.66 6.54
N HIS A 21 0.78 -9.92 7.63
CA HIS A 21 -0.25 -9.20 8.40
C HIS A 21 0.13 -7.74 8.70
N ALA A 22 1.21 -7.24 8.11
CA ALA A 22 1.74 -5.90 8.32
C ALA A 22 2.38 -5.37 7.02
N ASP A 23 2.80 -4.10 7.04
CA ASP A 23 3.50 -3.48 5.91
C ASP A 23 4.69 -4.31 5.43
N ARG A 24 4.62 -4.79 4.19
CA ARG A 24 5.61 -5.69 3.63
C ARG A 24 5.56 -5.73 2.11
N VAL A 25 6.72 -5.72 1.48
CA VAL A 25 6.85 -6.10 0.07
C VAL A 25 6.71 -7.61 -0.05
N ILE A 26 5.79 -8.06 -0.90
CA ILE A 26 5.52 -9.49 -1.13
C ILE A 26 5.84 -9.95 -2.55
N SER A 27 6.32 -9.05 -3.42
CA SER A 27 6.91 -9.45 -4.69
C SER A 27 8.32 -10.01 -4.51
N PRO A 28 8.74 -11.02 -5.28
CA PRO A 28 10.11 -11.53 -5.23
C PRO A 28 11.10 -10.46 -5.71
N GLN A 29 12.36 -10.62 -5.31
CA GLN A 29 13.44 -9.75 -5.80
C GLN A 29 13.56 -9.88 -7.32
N GLY A 30 13.56 -8.73 -8.01
CA GLY A 30 13.66 -8.69 -9.48
C GLY A 30 12.31 -8.69 -10.21
N ALA A 31 11.18 -8.76 -9.50
CA ALA A 31 9.89 -8.44 -10.11
C ALA A 31 9.92 -7.03 -10.70
N ALA A 32 9.40 -6.86 -11.92
CA ALA A 32 9.39 -5.56 -12.59
C ALA A 32 8.45 -4.56 -11.90
N VAL A 33 7.39 -5.08 -11.26
CA VAL A 33 6.45 -4.30 -10.45
C VAL A 33 6.50 -4.79 -9.01
N ALA A 34 6.84 -3.88 -8.09
CA ALA A 34 6.80 -4.16 -6.66
C ALA A 34 5.34 -4.30 -6.20
N THR A 35 5.05 -5.39 -5.49
CA THR A 35 3.74 -5.59 -4.85
C THR A 35 3.90 -5.53 -3.34
N VAL A 36 3.08 -4.69 -2.70
CA VAL A 36 3.22 -4.35 -1.28
C VAL A 36 1.87 -4.53 -0.58
N VAL A 37 1.88 -5.15 0.58
CA VAL A 37 0.78 -5.08 1.55
C VAL A 37 1.06 -3.89 2.46
N VAL A 38 0.07 -3.03 2.63
CA VAL A 38 0.12 -1.88 3.54
C VAL A 38 -1.10 -1.95 4.45
N SER A 39 -0.87 -1.95 5.75
CA SER A 39 -1.94 -1.85 6.74
C SER A 39 -2.62 -0.49 6.60
N ALA A 40 -3.94 -0.52 6.39
CA ALA A 40 -4.74 0.69 6.38
C ALA A 40 -4.66 1.41 7.73
N ARG A 41 -4.44 2.73 7.70
CA ARG A 41 -4.32 3.60 8.88
C ARG A 41 -5.28 4.77 8.75
N GLU A 42 -6.54 4.41 8.50
CA GLU A 42 -7.60 5.35 8.14
C GLU A 42 -7.77 6.46 9.19
N ASP A 43 -7.61 6.13 10.47
CA ASP A 43 -7.67 7.07 11.58
C ASP A 43 -6.61 8.18 11.48
N LEU A 44 -5.36 7.81 11.18
CA LEU A 44 -4.26 8.73 10.97
C LEU A 44 -4.49 9.57 9.70
N GLU A 45 -4.95 8.96 8.62
CA GLU A 45 -5.23 9.63 7.35
C GLU A 45 -6.38 10.64 7.48
N ASN A 46 -7.49 10.26 8.11
CA ASN A 46 -8.63 11.14 8.40
C ASN A 46 -8.22 12.31 9.30
N THR A 47 -7.39 12.04 10.30
CA THR A 47 -6.84 13.07 11.18
C THR A 47 -5.96 14.05 10.40
N ALA A 48 -5.06 13.56 9.55
CA ALA A 48 -4.21 14.39 8.70
C ALA A 48 -5.03 15.23 7.72
N GLY A 49 -6.03 14.63 7.07
CA GLY A 49 -6.97 15.32 6.17
C GLY A 49 -7.73 16.44 6.89
N THR A 50 -8.26 16.15 8.09
CA THR A 50 -8.95 17.14 8.93
C THR A 50 -8.05 18.32 9.28
N ARG A 51 -6.82 18.07 9.74
CA ARG A 51 -5.84 19.15 10.03
C ARG A 51 -5.50 19.97 8.78
N SER A 52 -5.36 19.32 7.62
CA SER A 52 -5.09 19.99 6.34
C SER A 52 -6.22 20.96 5.96
N VAL A 53 -7.48 20.54 6.08
CA VAL A 53 -8.65 21.39 5.80
C VAL A 53 -8.75 22.56 6.78
N LEU A 54 -8.60 22.30 8.09
CA LEU A 54 -8.69 23.35 9.11
C LEU A 54 -7.56 24.37 9.02
N SER A 55 -6.33 23.93 8.73
CA SER A 55 -5.18 24.84 8.53
C SER A 55 -5.29 25.69 7.25
N ARG A 56 -5.99 25.20 6.22
CA ARG A 56 -6.28 25.97 5.00
C ARG A 56 -7.41 26.98 5.21
N SER A 57 -8.42 26.64 6.00
CA SER A 57 -9.54 27.52 6.37
C SER A 57 -9.14 28.65 7.34
N GLY A 58 -8.12 28.41 8.16
CA GLY A 58 -7.60 29.37 9.14
C GLY A 58 -6.52 30.34 8.63
N ARG A 59 -6.23 30.38 7.31
CA ARG A 59 -5.40 31.44 6.73
C ARG A 59 -6.27 32.69 6.46
N PRO A 60 -5.90 33.89 6.93
CA PRO A 60 -6.55 35.13 6.47
C PRO A 60 -6.35 35.31 4.96
#